data_AF-U5CSM5-F1
#
_entry.id   AF-U5CSM5-F1
#
_cell.length_a   1.000
_cell.length_b   1.000
_cell.length_c   1.000
_cell.angle_alpha   90.00
_cell.angle_beta   90.00
_cell.angle_gamma   90.00
#
_symmetry.space_group_name_H-M   'P 1'
#
loop_
_entity.id
_entity.type
_entity.pdbx_description
1 polymer ?
#
loop_
_entity_poly.entity_id
_entity_poly.type
_entity_poly.pdbx_seq_one_letter_code
_entity_poly.pdbx_strand_id
1 'polypeptide(L)'
;FHDELMALPLSSIKAVLSSNELHLGLEDVVFDFALEWARANYPNLEERHEIWGLHLAPVIRFSDMSTHKLKEVFECEELDLSIAFKIVAKALLVKAEELKLKQCVTQCAKRHLPVKVIELAANPAKCLVFFDLRQEECAALFPKDYIDSQLFYLNGNAFYLSLDRNIIQGSSTHCCGLYHGM
;
A
#
# COMPACT_ATOMS: atom_id res chain seq x y z
N PHE A 1 29.40 -5.80 -18.43
CA PHE A 1 27.99 -5.87 -17.99
C PHE A 1 27.07 -4.91 -18.73
N HIS A 2 27.21 -3.57 -18.67
CA HIS A 2 26.32 -2.66 -19.42
C HIS A 2 26.34 -2.94 -20.93
N ASP A 3 27.52 -2.95 -21.54
CA ASP A 3 27.65 -3.20 -22.99
C ASP A 3 27.15 -4.60 -23.41
N GLU A 4 27.30 -5.60 -22.54
CA GLU A 4 26.80 -6.96 -22.77
C GLU A 4 25.27 -7.01 -22.71
N LEU A 5 24.66 -6.27 -21.79
CA LEU A 5 23.20 -6.11 -21.72
C LEU A 5 22.68 -5.34 -22.94
N MET A 6 23.41 -4.30 -23.39
CA MET A 6 23.04 -3.52 -24.57
C MET A 6 23.01 -4.34 -25.87
N ALA A 7 23.83 -5.39 -25.94
CA ALA A 7 23.89 -6.32 -27.07
C ALA A 7 22.87 -7.48 -27.02
N LEU A 8 22.06 -7.58 -25.95
CA LEU A 8 21.10 -8.67 -25.81
C LEU A 8 19.92 -8.52 -26.80
N PRO A 9 19.39 -9.64 -27.31
CA PRO A 9 18.18 -9.62 -28.11
C PRO A 9 16.96 -9.28 -27.24
N LEU A 10 15.89 -8.80 -27.90
CA LEU A 10 14.65 -8.39 -27.26
C LEU A 10 14.08 -9.43 -26.27
N SER A 11 14.09 -10.71 -26.63
CA SER A 11 13.58 -11.78 -25.78
C SER A 11 14.34 -11.89 -24.45
N SER A 12 15.67 -11.75 -24.49
CA SER A 12 16.52 -11.74 -23.31
C SER A 12 16.29 -10.50 -22.46
N ILE A 13 16.18 -9.33 -23.09
CA ILE A 13 15.91 -8.07 -22.37
C ILE A 13 14.57 -8.11 -21.65
N LYS A 14 13.51 -8.56 -22.32
CA LYS A 14 12.21 -8.74 -21.67
C LYS A 14 12.29 -9.64 -20.46
N ALA A 15 13.03 -10.74 -20.54
CA ALA A 15 13.21 -11.66 -19.42
C ALA A 15 13.96 -11.01 -18.25
N VAL A 16 14.99 -10.20 -18.54
CA VAL A 16 15.71 -9.44 -17.52
C VAL A 16 14.79 -8.42 -16.85
N LEU A 17 14.11 -7.56 -17.61
CA LEU A 17 13.22 -6.52 -17.09
C LEU A 17 12.04 -7.11 -16.29
N SER A 18 11.55 -8.29 -16.68
CA SER A 18 10.46 -8.97 -15.98
C SER A 18 10.88 -9.63 -14.66
N SER A 19 12.18 -9.72 -14.37
CA SER A 19 12.67 -10.38 -13.16
C SER A 19 12.26 -9.60 -11.90
N ASN A 20 11.89 -10.34 -10.84
CA ASN A 20 11.66 -9.77 -9.51
C ASN A 20 12.98 -9.68 -8.70
N GLU A 21 14.08 -10.24 -9.21
CA GLU A 21 15.37 -10.31 -8.50
C GLU A 21 16.32 -9.16 -8.87
N LEU A 22 15.84 -8.20 -9.67
CA LEU A 22 16.58 -6.97 -9.93
C LEU A 22 16.63 -6.16 -8.63
N HIS A 23 17.79 -6.17 -7.97
CA HIS A 23 18.07 -5.38 -6.76
C HIS A 23 18.28 -3.89 -7.08
N LEU A 24 17.60 -3.37 -8.11
CA LEU A 24 17.63 -1.96 -8.45
C LEU A 24 16.73 -1.22 -7.48
N GLY A 25 17.27 -0.21 -6.79
CA GLY A 25 16.55 0.50 -5.72
C GLY A 25 15.28 1.23 -6.18
N LEU A 26 15.08 1.42 -7.48
CA LEU A 26 13.91 2.05 -8.11
C LEU A 26 13.73 1.52 -9.54
N GLU A 27 12.48 1.30 -9.94
CA GLU A 27 12.08 1.00 -11.34
C GLU A 27 12.38 2.16 -12.32
N ASP A 28 12.76 3.33 -11.79
CA ASP A 28 13.25 4.47 -12.56
C ASP A 28 14.44 4.09 -13.45
N VAL A 29 15.39 3.32 -12.90
CA VAL A 29 16.60 2.90 -13.62
C VAL A 29 16.28 1.85 -14.69
N VAL A 30 15.26 1.02 -14.45
CA VAL A 30 14.80 -0.01 -15.39
C VAL A 30 14.21 0.66 -16.63
N PHE A 31 13.41 1.71 -16.44
CA PHE A 31 12.87 2.50 -17.53
C PHE A 31 13.96 3.19 -18.36
N ASP A 32 14.89 3.88 -17.69
CA ASP A 32 15.99 4.59 -18.37
C ASP A 32 16.86 3.63 -19.18
N PHE A 33 17.20 2.47 -18.61
CA PHE A 33 17.94 1.42 -19.31
C PHE A 33 17.15 0.87 -20.51
N ALA A 34 15.87 0.56 -20.35
CA ALA A 34 15.04 0.07 -21.45
C ALA A 34 15.00 1.09 -22.60
N LEU A 35 14.89 2.39 -22.26
CA LEU A 35 14.85 3.49 -23.23
C LEU A 35 16.16 3.60 -24.01
N GLU A 36 17.29 3.53 -23.30
CA GLU A 36 18.63 3.51 -23.90
C GLU A 36 18.78 2.30 -24.83
N TRP A 37 18.41 1.10 -24.36
CA TRP A 37 18.47 -0.14 -25.12
C TRP A 37 17.63 -0.07 -26.41
N ALA A 38 16.40 0.43 -26.32
CA ALA A 38 15.50 0.55 -27.46
C ALA A 38 16.06 1.51 -28.52
N ARG A 39 16.63 2.65 -28.10
CA ARG A 39 17.26 3.62 -29.00
C ARG A 39 18.50 3.09 -29.70
N ALA A 40 19.30 2.30 -28.98
CA ALA A 40 20.52 1.69 -29.54
C ALA A 40 20.20 0.58 -30.56
N ASN A 41 19.15 -0.22 -30.33
CA ASN A 41 18.83 -1.39 -31.14
C ASN A 41 17.84 -1.11 -32.27
N TYR A 42 17.02 -0.05 -32.16
CA TYR A 42 16.00 0.30 -33.15
C TYR A 42 16.11 1.78 -33.53
N PRO A 43 16.92 2.14 -34.56
CA PRO A 43 17.09 3.53 -34.97
C PRO A 43 15.82 4.16 -35.54
N ASN A 44 14.96 3.35 -36.17
CA ASN A 44 13.68 3.78 -36.72
C ASN A 44 12.67 4.04 -35.59
N LEU A 45 12.05 5.22 -35.59
CA LEU A 45 11.11 5.66 -34.55
C LEU A 45 9.82 4.81 -34.52
N GLU A 46 9.25 4.47 -35.68
CA GLU A 46 7.99 3.69 -35.74
C GLU A 46 8.19 2.26 -35.23
N GLU A 47 9.28 1.62 -35.66
CA GLU A 47 9.67 0.30 -35.16
C GLU A 47 9.93 0.35 -33.65
N ARG A 48 10.64 1.38 -33.18
CA ARG A 48 10.93 1.57 -31.77
C ARG A 48 9.66 1.80 -30.93
N HIS A 49 8.68 2.54 -31.44
CA HIS A 49 7.36 2.71 -30.80
C HIS A 49 6.62 1.38 -30.67
N GLU A 50 6.64 0.53 -31.70
CA GLU A 50 6.03 -0.79 -31.66
C GLU A 50 6.70 -1.69 -30.61
N ILE A 51 8.04 -1.75 -30.62
CA ILE A 51 8.82 -2.49 -29.61
C ILE A 51 8.53 -1.97 -28.21
N TRP A 52 8.48 -0.65 -28.03
CA TRP A 52 8.21 -0.05 -26.73
C TRP A 52 6.83 -0.43 -26.21
N GLY A 53 5.79 -0.22 -27.02
CA GLY A 53 4.40 -0.43 -26.63
C GLY A 53 4.03 -1.90 -26.41
N LEU A 54 4.51 -2.81 -27.28
CA LEU A 54 4.13 -4.23 -27.25
C LEU A 54 5.03 -5.10 -26.37
N HIS A 55 6.26 -4.65 -26.09
CA HIS A 55 7.26 -5.53 -25.51
C HIS A 55 7.94 -4.98 -24.26
N LEU A 56 8.26 -3.69 -24.19
CA LEU A 56 9.01 -3.12 -23.07
C LEU A 56 8.08 -2.51 -22.00
N ALA A 57 7.12 -1.67 -22.40
CA ALA A 57 6.17 -1.07 -21.45
C ALA A 57 5.40 -2.12 -20.61
N PRO A 58 4.93 -3.25 -21.16
CA PRO A 58 4.18 -4.23 -20.37
C PRO A 58 4.98 -4.94 -19.26
N VAL A 59 6.32 -4.95 -19.35
CA VAL A 59 7.20 -5.63 -18.39
C VAL A 59 7.78 -4.69 -17.33
N ILE A 60 7.57 -3.37 -17.47
CA ILE A 60 8.06 -2.35 -16.54
C ILE A 60 6.98 -2.06 -15.49
N ARG A 61 7.39 -1.99 -14.21
CA ARG A 61 6.47 -1.72 -13.09
C ARG A 61 6.36 -0.22 -12.82
N PHE A 62 5.58 0.49 -13.63
CA PHE A 62 5.38 1.93 -13.48
C PHE A 62 4.81 2.36 -12.12
N SER A 63 4.05 1.51 -11.43
CA SER A 63 3.56 1.77 -10.07
C SER A 63 4.69 1.95 -9.05
N ASP A 64 5.86 1.41 -9.32
CA ASP A 64 6.97 1.35 -8.37
C ASP A 64 7.99 2.48 -8.62
N MET A 65 7.82 3.22 -9.73
CA MET A 65 8.63 4.39 -10.07
C MET A 65 8.39 5.59 -9.15
N SER A 66 9.33 6.52 -9.11
CA SER A 66 9.11 7.82 -8.46
C SER A 66 8.04 8.64 -9.20
N THR A 67 7.35 9.52 -8.50
CA THR A 67 6.39 10.45 -9.12
C THR A 67 7.08 11.41 -10.09
N HIS A 68 8.33 11.76 -9.83
CA HIS A 68 9.18 12.52 -10.76
C HIS A 68 9.37 11.76 -12.07
N LYS A 69 9.78 10.48 -12.00
CA LYS A 69 9.98 9.65 -13.19
C LYS A 69 8.68 9.44 -13.96
N LEU A 70 7.55 9.24 -13.28
CA LEU A 70 6.24 9.16 -13.96
C LEU A 70 5.89 10.42 -14.76
N LYS A 71 6.37 11.60 -14.35
CA LYS A 71 6.23 12.82 -15.14
C LYS A 71 7.09 12.77 -16.41
N GLU A 72 8.32 12.29 -16.31
CA GLU A 72 9.20 12.08 -17.47
C GLU A 72 8.62 11.04 -18.43
N VAL A 73 8.02 9.96 -17.92
CA VAL A 73 7.29 8.96 -18.71
C VAL A 73 6.14 9.59 -19.49
N PHE A 74 5.42 10.53 -18.87
CA PHE A 74 4.31 11.25 -19.51
C PHE A 74 4.77 12.14 -20.67
N GLU A 75 5.96 12.72 -20.55
CA GLU A 75 6.57 13.63 -21.53
C GLU A 75 7.45 12.88 -22.56
N CYS A 76 7.54 11.55 -22.48
CA CYS A 76 8.43 10.74 -23.31
C CYS A 76 7.92 10.58 -24.75
N GLU A 77 8.71 11.02 -25.73
CA GLU A 77 8.39 10.94 -27.16
C GLU A 77 8.34 9.49 -27.72
N GLU A 78 8.92 8.53 -27.01
CA GLU A 78 8.87 7.10 -27.38
C GLU A 78 7.52 6.45 -27.04
N LEU A 79 6.68 7.16 -26.29
CA LEU A 79 5.34 6.73 -25.91
C LEU A 79 4.30 7.59 -26.64
N ASP A 80 3.35 6.94 -27.29
CA ASP A 80 2.13 7.61 -27.72
C ASP A 80 1.44 8.25 -26.50
N LEU A 81 0.98 9.50 -26.64
CA LEU A 81 0.37 10.26 -25.55
C LEU A 81 -0.81 9.52 -24.89
N SER A 82 -1.62 8.79 -25.66
CA SER A 82 -2.74 8.01 -25.13
C SER A 82 -2.25 6.84 -24.27
N ILE A 83 -1.17 6.20 -24.70
CA ILE A 83 -0.51 5.11 -23.96
C ILE A 83 0.16 5.65 -22.69
N ALA A 84 0.95 6.72 -22.81
CA ALA A 84 1.62 7.37 -21.68
C ALA A 84 0.61 7.79 -20.60
N PHE A 85 -0.49 8.44 -21.01
CA PHE A 85 -1.56 8.83 -20.10
C PHE A 85 -2.16 7.63 -19.36
N LYS A 86 -2.50 6.55 -20.07
CA LYS A 86 -3.06 5.34 -19.45
C LYS A 86 -2.10 4.70 -18.44
N ILE A 87 -0.82 4.61 -18.79
CA ILE A 87 0.22 4.06 -17.92
C ILE A 87 0.36 4.90 -16.65
N VAL A 88 0.54 6.21 -16.80
CA VAL A 88 0.76 7.12 -15.67
C VAL A 88 -0.48 7.21 -14.78
N ALA A 89 -1.68 7.31 -15.37
CA ALA A 89 -2.93 7.31 -14.61
C ALA A 89 -3.11 6.03 -13.79
N LYS A 90 -2.83 4.86 -14.39
CA LYS A 90 -2.90 3.57 -13.69
C LYS A 90 -1.88 3.49 -12.57
N ALA A 91 -0.63 3.90 -12.81
CA ALA A 91 0.42 3.90 -11.79
C ALA A 91 0.08 4.80 -10.60
N LEU A 92 -0.42 6.02 -10.87
CA LEU A 92 -0.84 6.95 -9.82
C LEU A 92 -2.03 6.43 -9.02
N LEU A 93 -2.99 5.76 -9.67
CA LEU A 93 -4.12 5.14 -8.97
C LEU A 93 -3.66 4.06 -7.99
N VAL A 94 -2.79 3.14 -8.44
CA VAL A 94 -2.20 2.09 -7.58
C VAL A 94 -1.46 2.71 -6.39
N LYS A 95 -0.62 3.72 -6.65
CA LYS A 95 0.08 4.44 -5.57
C LYS A 95 -0.89 5.09 -4.58
N ALA A 96 -1.99 5.69 -5.06
CA ALA A 96 -3.00 6.28 -4.19
C ALA A 96 -3.71 5.22 -3.33
N GLU A 97 -4.00 4.05 -3.88
CA GLU A 97 -4.57 2.92 -3.15
C GLU A 97 -3.59 2.37 -2.10
N GLU A 98 -2.32 2.20 -2.45
CA GLU A 98 -1.29 1.78 -1.50
C GLU A 98 -1.08 2.80 -0.37
N LEU A 99 -1.10 4.10 -0.69
CA LEU A 99 -1.02 5.15 0.31
C LEU A 99 -2.24 5.11 1.23
N LYS A 100 -3.45 4.89 0.70
CA LYS A 100 -4.66 4.71 1.51
C LYS A 100 -4.56 3.47 2.40
N LEU A 101 -4.05 2.35 1.90
CA LEU A 101 -3.83 1.14 2.70
C LEU A 101 -2.79 1.38 3.78
N LYS A 102 -1.65 2.02 3.47
CA LYS A 102 -0.62 2.39 4.44
C LYS A 102 -1.16 3.36 5.50
N GLN A 103 -1.96 4.34 5.09
CA GLN A 103 -2.64 5.27 6.00
C GLN A 103 -3.65 4.53 6.88
N CYS A 104 -4.45 3.63 6.32
CA CYS A 104 -5.39 2.79 7.06
C CYS A 104 -4.66 1.92 8.09
N VAL A 105 -3.61 1.20 7.70
CA VAL A 105 -2.80 0.37 8.61
C VAL A 105 -2.13 1.22 9.70
N THR A 106 -1.56 2.37 9.35
CA THR A 106 -0.93 3.28 10.33
C THR A 106 -1.96 3.91 11.27
N GLN A 107 -3.16 4.20 10.76
CA GLN A 107 -4.26 4.78 11.52
C GLN A 107 -4.94 3.73 12.41
N CYS A 108 -5.10 2.49 11.95
CA CYS A 108 -5.52 1.34 12.74
C CYS A 108 -4.52 1.07 13.87
N ALA A 109 -3.21 1.02 13.58
CA ALA A 109 -2.18 0.83 14.60
C ALA A 109 -2.17 1.94 15.69
N LYS A 110 -2.71 3.13 15.39
CA LYS A 110 -2.81 4.27 16.33
C LYS A 110 -4.19 4.45 16.96
N ARG A 111 -5.21 3.72 16.50
CA ARG A 111 -6.59 3.82 17.02
C ARG A 111 -6.96 2.68 17.95
N HIS A 112 -6.27 1.55 17.86
CA HIS A 112 -6.57 0.38 18.66
C HIS A 112 -5.77 0.36 19.96
N LEU A 113 -6.46 0.53 21.09
CA LEU A 113 -5.83 0.42 22.40
C LEU A 113 -5.53 -1.04 22.76
N PRO A 114 -4.42 -1.32 23.46
CA PRO A 114 -4.14 -2.65 23.96
C PRO A 114 -5.24 -3.10 24.93
N VAL A 115 -5.62 -4.37 24.81
CA VAL A 115 -6.60 -5.03 25.67
C VAL A 115 -5.92 -6.19 26.40
N LYS A 116 -6.24 -6.33 27.69
CA LYS A 116 -5.89 -7.51 28.48
C LYS A 116 -7.11 -8.40 28.64
N VAL A 117 -6.89 -9.70 28.44
CA VAL A 117 -7.88 -10.75 28.68
C VAL A 117 -7.34 -11.62 29.81
N ILE A 118 -8.11 -11.76 30.88
CA ILE A 118 -7.79 -12.62 32.02
C ILE A 118 -8.86 -13.70 32.13
N GLU A 119 -8.45 -14.95 32.00
CA GLU A 119 -9.31 -16.10 32.30
C GLU A 119 -9.44 -16.27 33.82
N LEU A 120 -10.68 -16.38 34.31
CA LEU A 120 -10.93 -16.50 35.73
C LEU A 120 -10.73 -17.96 36.16
N ALA A 121 -9.64 -18.23 36.89
CA ALA A 121 -9.30 -19.58 37.36
C ALA A 121 -10.43 -20.26 38.16
N ALA A 122 -11.25 -19.48 38.88
CA ALA A 122 -12.40 -19.98 39.63
C ALA A 122 -13.62 -20.35 38.76
N ASN A 123 -13.68 -19.88 37.51
CA ASN A 123 -14.73 -20.20 36.56
C ASN A 123 -14.19 -20.13 35.12
N PRO A 124 -13.71 -21.27 34.56
CA PRO A 124 -13.13 -21.33 33.22
C PRO A 124 -14.07 -20.88 32.09
N ALA A 125 -15.37 -20.73 32.36
CA ALA A 125 -16.36 -20.22 31.41
C ALA A 125 -16.50 -18.69 31.43
N LYS A 126 -15.70 -17.97 32.24
CA LYS A 126 -15.74 -16.51 32.35
C LYS A 126 -14.35 -15.90 32.17
N CYS A 127 -14.30 -14.77 31.46
CA CYS A 127 -13.10 -13.97 31.29
C CYS A 127 -13.38 -12.50 31.64
N LEU A 128 -12.34 -11.79 32.08
CA LEU A 128 -12.35 -10.34 32.23
C LEU A 128 -11.59 -9.74 31.04
N VAL A 129 -12.23 -8.81 30.33
CA VAL A 129 -11.60 -8.05 29.24
C VAL A 129 -11.61 -6.58 29.60
N PHE A 130 -10.46 -5.93 29.56
CA PHE A 130 -10.35 -4.51 29.91
C PHE A 130 -9.22 -3.83 29.15
N PHE A 131 -9.35 -2.51 28.99
CA PHE A 131 -8.27 -1.66 28.49
C PHE A 131 -7.18 -1.54 29.55
N ASP A 132 -5.92 -1.71 29.15
CA ASP A 132 -4.77 -1.52 30.03
C ASP A 132 -4.18 -0.13 29.82
N LEU A 133 -4.73 0.86 30.52
CA LEU A 133 -4.38 2.27 30.34
C LEU A 133 -3.82 2.87 31.61
N ARG A 134 -2.86 3.78 31.46
CA ARG A 134 -2.41 4.68 32.52
C ARG A 134 -3.45 5.78 32.76
N GLN A 135 -3.36 6.43 33.91
CA GLN A 135 -4.31 7.47 34.29
C GLN A 135 -4.29 8.66 33.31
N GLU A 136 -3.11 9.02 32.79
CA GLU A 136 -2.94 10.08 31.81
C GLU A 136 -3.53 9.70 30.45
N GLU A 137 -3.41 8.42 30.06
CA GLU A 137 -3.98 7.88 28.83
C GLU A 137 -5.50 7.85 28.90
N CYS A 138 -6.06 7.49 30.07
CA CYS A 138 -7.49 7.53 30.36
C CYS A 138 -8.06 8.97 30.28
N ALA A 139 -7.34 9.95 30.85
CA ALA A 139 -7.73 11.36 30.78
C ALA A 139 -7.68 11.91 29.34
N ALA A 140 -6.75 11.39 28.51
CA ALA A 140 -6.59 11.80 27.12
C ALA A 140 -7.55 11.11 26.13
N LEU A 141 -8.35 10.13 26.57
CA LEU A 141 -9.33 9.44 25.71
C LEU A 141 -10.37 10.42 25.14
N PHE A 142 -10.70 11.47 25.88
CA PHE A 142 -11.72 12.45 25.50
C PHE A 142 -11.04 13.72 24.99
N PRO A 143 -10.86 13.82 23.66
CA PRO A 143 -11.93 14.42 22.84
C PRO A 143 -12.30 13.61 21.58
N LYS A 144 -11.91 12.34 21.45
CA LYS A 144 -12.25 11.50 20.29
C LYS A 144 -13.69 11.00 20.38
N ASP A 145 -14.39 10.93 19.24
CA ASP A 145 -15.79 10.49 19.18
C ASP A 145 -15.95 9.02 19.59
N TYR A 146 -15.00 8.16 19.21
CA TYR A 146 -14.93 6.76 19.62
C TYR A 146 -13.48 6.24 19.66
N ILE A 147 -13.26 5.17 20.43
CA ILE A 147 -11.98 4.46 20.54
C ILE A 147 -12.23 2.95 20.59
N ASP A 148 -11.56 2.21 19.72
CA ASP A 148 -11.65 0.75 19.69
C ASP A 148 -10.43 0.11 20.35
N SER A 149 -10.57 -1.10 20.88
CA SER A 149 -9.44 -1.95 21.24
C SER A 149 -8.90 -2.67 20.01
N GLN A 150 -7.72 -3.27 20.15
CA GLN A 150 -7.31 -4.33 19.24
C GLN A 150 -8.28 -5.52 19.30
N LEU A 151 -8.28 -6.34 18.26
CA LEU A 151 -9.03 -7.59 18.26
C LEU A 151 -8.47 -8.55 19.32
N PHE A 152 -9.36 -9.24 20.01
CA PHE A 152 -9.04 -10.37 20.88
C PHE A 152 -10.00 -11.51 20.58
N TYR A 153 -9.59 -12.74 20.90
CA TYR A 153 -10.33 -13.94 20.54
C TYR A 153 -10.92 -14.60 21.77
N LEU A 154 -12.22 -14.88 21.73
CA LEU A 154 -12.91 -15.70 22.72
C LEU A 154 -13.55 -16.88 22.00
N ASN A 155 -13.15 -18.09 22.38
CA ASN A 155 -13.66 -19.34 21.81
C ASN A 155 -13.60 -19.36 20.26
N GLY A 156 -12.52 -18.84 19.68
CA GLY A 156 -12.31 -18.77 18.23
C GLY A 156 -13.00 -17.62 17.50
N ASN A 157 -13.85 -16.84 18.17
CA ASN A 157 -14.52 -15.68 17.59
C ASN A 157 -13.77 -14.39 17.93
N ALA A 158 -13.67 -13.48 16.95
CA ALA A 158 -12.99 -12.20 17.09
C ALA A 158 -13.92 -11.14 17.70
N PHE A 159 -13.43 -10.42 18.71
CA PHE A 159 -14.13 -9.33 19.39
C PHE A 159 -13.23 -8.11 19.55
N TYR A 160 -13.84 -6.94 19.76
CA TYR A 160 -13.17 -5.73 20.20
C TYR A 160 -14.05 -4.96 21.22
N LEU A 161 -13.41 -4.20 22.10
CA LEU A 161 -14.09 -3.23 22.97
C LEU A 161 -14.15 -1.89 22.25
N SER A 162 -15.27 -1.18 22.36
CA SER A 162 -15.38 0.20 21.88
C SER A 162 -15.86 1.11 23.00
N LEU A 163 -15.24 2.28 23.10
CA LEU A 163 -15.62 3.40 23.93
C LEU A 163 -16.17 4.48 23.00
N ASP A 164 -17.45 4.81 23.12
CA ASP A 164 -18.15 5.77 22.26
C ASP A 164 -18.85 6.83 23.12
N ARG A 165 -18.91 8.07 22.64
CA ARG A 165 -19.73 9.12 23.25
C ARG A 165 -21.08 9.16 22.56
N ASN A 166 -22.11 8.66 23.24
CA ASN A 166 -23.48 8.76 22.76
C ASN A 166 -24.11 10.09 23.19
N ILE A 167 -24.69 10.83 22.25
CA ILE A 167 -25.44 12.05 22.54
C ILE A 167 -26.92 11.68 22.49
N ILE A 168 -27.51 11.38 23.65
CA ILE A 168 -28.93 11.08 23.76
C ILE A 168 -29.64 12.32 24.35
N GLN A 169 -30.54 12.90 23.55
CA GLN A 169 -31.45 14.00 23.94
C GLN A 169 -30.76 15.19 24.64
N GLY A 170 -29.61 15.64 24.12
CA GLY A 170 -28.90 16.81 24.65
C GLY A 170 -28.06 16.57 25.90
N SER A 171 -27.96 15.32 26.38
CA SER A 171 -26.98 14.89 27.37
C SER A 171 -25.90 14.04 26.71
N SER A 172 -24.63 14.29 27.03
CA SER A 172 -23.51 13.45 26.59
C SER A 172 -23.31 12.31 27.60
N THR A 173 -23.53 11.07 27.15
CA THR A 173 -23.21 9.87 27.92
C THR A 173 -22.04 9.15 27.26
N HIS A 174 -21.13 8.63 28.08
CA HIS A 174 -20.04 7.80 27.59
C HIS A 174 -20.46 6.34 27.73
N CYS A 175 -20.43 5.59 26.63
CA CYS A 175 -20.81 4.18 26.57
C CYS A 175 -19.56 3.35 26.27
N CYS A 176 -19.43 2.21 26.95
CA CYS A 176 -18.43 1.19 26.64
C CYS A 176 -19.16 -0.09 26.27
N GLY A 177 -18.81 -0.71 25.15
CA GLY A 177 -19.47 -1.90 24.65
C GLY A 177 -18.49 -2.95 24.11
N LEU A 178 -18.95 -4.19 24.06
CA LEU A 178 -18.27 -5.31 23.41
C LEU A 178 -18.90 -5.54 22.03
N TYR A 179 -18.08 -5.61 21.00
CA TYR A 179 -18.50 -5.73 19.61
C TYR A 179 -17.82 -6.92 18.94
N HIS A 180 -18.52 -7.55 17.99
CA HIS A 180 -17.98 -8.65 17.19
C HIS A 180 -17.14 -8.09 16.05
N GLY A 181 -15.91 -8.58 15.87
CA GLY A 181 -15.09 -8.26 14.72
C GLY A 181 -15.61 -9.00 13.50
N MET A 182 -16.13 -8.28 12.49
CA MET A 182 -16.42 -8.89 11.18
C MET A 182 -15.13 -9.12 10.41
#